data_AF-A0A938TCI0-F1
#
_entry.id   AF-A0A938TCI0-F1
#
_cell.length_a   1.000
_cell.length_b   1.000
_cell.length_c   1.000
_cell.angle_alpha   90.00
_cell.angle_beta   90.00
_cell.angle_gamma   90.00
#
_symmetry.space_group_name_H-M   'P 1'
#
loop_
_entity.id
_entity.type
_entity.pdbx_description
1 polymer ?
#
loop_
_entity_poly.entity_id
_entity_poly.type
_entity_poly.pdbx_seq_one_letter_code
_entity_poly.pdbx_strand_id
1 'polypeptide(L)' 'MISFFDSWFPFIYLYVIGGFFFLVGLIISIKSGSLNMKNPRHRKWFWILIFGLFFFLTLHAFLIIAALYW' A
#
# COMPACT_ATOMS: atom_id res chain seq x y z
N MET A 1 28.01 -4.72 0.12
CA MET A 1 26.98 -3.74 0.54
C MET A 1 25.85 -3.80 -0.48
N ILE A 2 24.61 -3.99 -0.03
CA ILE A 2 23.43 -3.92 -0.89
C ILE A 2 23.31 -2.48 -1.39
N SER A 3 23.16 -2.27 -2.70
CA SER A 3 23.07 -0.93 -3.25
C SER A 3 21.68 -0.33 -3.03
N PHE A 4 21.53 0.98 -3.17
CA PHE A 4 20.23 1.64 -3.16
C PHE A 4 19.28 1.07 -4.24
N PHE A 5 19.84 0.73 -5.42
CA PHE A 5 19.07 0.20 -6.54
C PHE A 5 18.54 -1.23 -6.29
N ASP A 6 19.19 -1.98 -5.40
CA ASP A 6 18.80 -3.35 -5.03
C ASP A 6 17.89 -3.41 -3.79
N SER A 7 17.70 -2.30 -3.07
CA SER A 7 16.94 -2.24 -1.81
C SER A 7 15.78 -1.25 -1.85
N TRP A 8 16.10 0.05 -1.88
CA TRP A 8 15.12 1.12 -1.75
C TRP A 8 14.44 1.47 -3.08
N PHE A 9 15.15 1.37 -4.20
CA PHE A 9 14.57 1.70 -5.51
C PHE A 9 13.36 0.81 -5.87
N PRO A 10 13.43 -0.54 -5.75
CA PRO A 10 12.29 -1.41 -6.02
C PRO A 10 11.13 -1.17 -5.04
N PHE A 11 11.45 -0.91 -3.77
CA PHE A 11 10.47 -0.55 -2.75
C PHE A 11 9.70 0.73 -3.14
N ILE A 12 10.41 1.81 -3.47
CA ILE A 12 9.81 3.08 -3.89
C ILE A 12 8.96 2.87 -5.13
N TYR A 13 9.47 2.15 -6.13
CA TYR A 13 8.74 1.84 -7.35
C TYR A 13 7.41 1.13 -7.04
N LEU A 14 7.47 0.07 -6.22
CA LEU A 14 6.29 -0.72 -5.86
C LEU A 14 5.22 0.12 -5.14
N TYR A 15 5.60 0.90 -4.12
CA TYR A 15 4.62 1.62 -3.32
C TYR A 15 4.16 2.94 -3.94
N VAL A 16 4.99 3.60 -4.77
CA VAL A 16 4.56 4.80 -5.50
C VAL A 16 3.67 4.41 -6.67
N ILE A 17 4.14 3.55 -7.58
CA ILE A 17 3.39 3.19 -8.78
C ILE A 17 2.27 2.21 -8.43
N GLY A 18 2.57 1.14 -7.70
CA GLY A 18 1.56 0.19 -7.25
C GLY A 18 0.54 0.83 -6.30
N GLY A 19 0.99 1.71 -5.39
CA GLY A 19 0.08 2.48 -4.53
C GLY A 19 -0.81 3.43 -5.33
N PHE A 20 -0.29 4.10 -6.35
CA PHE A 20 -1.09 4.92 -7.26
C PHE A 20 -2.19 4.09 -7.94
N PHE A 21 -1.85 2.94 -8.54
CA PHE A 21 -2.84 2.07 -9.16
C PHE A 21 -3.87 1.52 -8.15
N PHE A 22 -3.43 1.17 -6.95
CA PHE A 22 -4.30 0.73 -5.87
C PHE A 22 -5.32 1.81 -5.48
N LEU A 23 -4.87 3.06 -5.29
CA LEU A 23 -5.74 4.19 -4.97
C LEU A 23 -6.72 4.50 -6.10
N VAL A 24 -6.27 4.45 -7.35
CA VAL A 24 -7.15 4.60 -8.52
C VAL A 24 -8.22 3.52 -8.54
N GLY A 25 -7.85 2.25 -8.31
CA GLY A 25 -8.78 1.13 -8.21
C GLY A 25 -9.80 1.33 -7.08
N LEU A 26 -9.36 1.86 -5.94
CA LEU A 26 -10.23 2.18 -4.80
C LEU A 26 -11.23 3.30 -5.14
N ILE A 27 -10.78 4.35 -5.83
CA ILE A 27 -11.64 5.44 -6.31
C ILE A 27 -12.69 4.92 -7.30
N ILE A 28 -12.29 4.06 -8.24
CA ILE A 28 -13.21 3.43 -9.20
C ILE A 28 -14.23 2.55 -8.46
N SER A 29 -13.80 1.80 -7.44
CA SER A 29 -14.68 0.95 -6.64
C SER A 29 -15.73 1.79 -5.88
N ILE A 30 -15.35 2.95 -5.36
CA ILE A 30 -16.29 3.87 -4.72
C ILE A 30 -17.28 4.44 -5.76
N LYS A 31 -16.77 4.92 -6.90
CA LYS A 31 -17.58 5.56 -7.95
C LYS A 31 -18.56 4.60 -8.64
N SER A 32 -18.17 3.34 -8.82
CA SER A 32 -19.02 2.29 -9.39
C SER A 32 -20.07 1.76 -8.40
N GLY A 33 -20.03 2.18 -7.13
CA GLY A 33 -20.94 1.73 -6.09
C GLY A 33 -20.63 0.34 -5.51
N SER A 34 -19.62 -0.37 -6.03
CA SER A 34 -19.17 -1.65 -5.47
C SER A 34 -18.68 -1.48 -4.03
N LEU A 35 -18.01 -0.36 -3.74
CA LEU A 35 -17.63 0.07 -2.41
C LEU A 35 -18.48 1.27 -1.96
N ASN A 36 -19.72 0.99 -1.58
CA ASN A 36 -20.64 2.01 -1.06
C ASN A 36 -20.26 2.52 0.36
N MET A 37 -19.77 3.76 0.45
CA MET A 37 -19.37 4.40 1.71
C MET A 37 -20.53 4.68 2.70
N LYS A 38 -21.79 4.60 2.25
CA LYS A 38 -22.98 4.68 3.13
C LYS A 38 -23.19 3.39 3.92
N ASN A 39 -22.71 2.24 3.42
CA ASN A 39 -22.80 0.97 4.12
C ASN A 39 -21.67 0.85 5.16
N PRO A 40 -21.97 0.68 6.46
CA PRO A 40 -20.96 0.61 7.51
C PRO A 40 -19.97 -0.55 7.32
N ARG A 41 -20.41 -1.67 6.72
CA ARG A 41 -19.53 -2.82 6.42
C ARG A 41 -18.53 -2.49 5.32
N HIS A 42 -18.97 -1.79 4.26
CA HIS A 42 -18.09 -1.39 3.15
C HIS A 42 -17.11 -0.32 3.60
N ARG A 43 -17.55 0.61 4.47
CA ARG A 43 -16.65 1.59 5.11
C ARG A 43 -15.58 0.91 5.97
N LYS A 44 -15.92 -0.16 6.68
CA LYS A 44 -14.92 -0.97 7.40
C LYS A 44 -13.89 -1.57 6.44
N TRP A 45 -14.34 -2.14 5.32
CA TRP A 45 -13.45 -2.68 4.30
C TRP A 45 -12.55 -1.62 3.66
N PHE A 46 -13.07 -0.41 3.39
CA PHE A 46 -12.25 0.72 2.95
C PHE A 46 -11.07 0.97 3.89
N TRP A 47 -11.35 1.07 5.19
CA TRP A 47 -10.31 1.32 6.19
C TRP A 47 -9.34 0.14 6.33
N ILE A 48 -9.81 -1.10 6.19
CA ILE A 48 -8.93 -2.29 6.17
C ILE A 48 -8.00 -2.24 4.96
N LEU A 49 -8.50 -1.86 3.78
CA LEU A 49 -7.69 -1.76 2.56
C LEU A 49 -6.61 -0.67 2.66
N ILE A 50 -6.99 0.52 3.16
CA ILE A 50 -6.05 1.61 3.42
C ILE A 50 -5.03 1.21 4.48
N PHE A 51 -5.49 0.64 5.59
CA PHE A 51 -4.61 0.15 6.66
C PHE A 51 -3.64 -0.91 6.14
N GLY A 52 -4.11 -1.86 5.34
CA GLY A 52 -3.29 -2.90 4.73
C GLY A 52 -2.17 -2.31 3.88
N LEU A 53 -2.46 -1.29 3.06
CA LEU A 53 -1.45 -0.61 2.26
C LEU A 53 -0.32 -0.02 3.12
N PHE A 54 -0.67 0.75 4.16
CA PHE A 54 0.31 1.37 5.05
C PHE A 54 1.04 0.37 5.95
N PHE A 55 0.34 -0.67 6.41
CA PHE A 55 0.92 -1.74 7.20
C PHE A 55 2.01 -2.46 6.40
N PHE A 56 1.71 -2.89 5.16
CA PHE A 56 2.71 -3.55 4.32
C PHE A 56 3.86 -2.62 3.94
N LEU A 57 3.59 -1.34 3.65
CA LEU A 57 4.63 -0.34 3.39
C LEU A 57 5.60 -0.23 4.57
N THR A 58 5.07 -0.13 5.79
CA THR A 58 5.86 0.05 7.01
C THR A 58 6.63 -1.22 7.35
N LEU A 59 5.96 -2.38 7.31
CA LEU A 59 6.59 -3.68 7.56
C LEU A 59 7.71 -3.94 6.58
N HIS A 60 7.50 -3.67 5.29
CA HIS A 60 8.50 -3.91 4.26
C HIS A 60 9.69 -2.95 4.41
N ALA A 61 9.45 -1.67 4.70
CA ALA A 61 10.52 -0.72 5.02
C ALA A 61 11.33 -1.16 6.25
N PHE A 62 10.64 -1.63 7.30
CA PHE A 62 11.29 -2.17 8.49
C PHE A 62 12.18 -3.37 8.16
N LEU A 63 11.72 -4.28 7.31
CA LEU A 63 12.52 -5.45 6.87
C LEU A 63 13.73 -5.04 6.02
N ILE A 64 13.62 -4.02 5.17
CA ILE A 64 14.77 -3.47 4.43
C ILE A 64 15.81 -2.91 5.40
N ILE A 65 15.38 -2.14 6.40
CA ILE A 65 16.28 -1.60 7.42
C ILE A 65 16.94 -2.73 8.21
N ALA A 66 16.16 -3.73 8.65
CA ALA A 66 16.69 -4.89 9.34
C ALA A 66 17.76 -5.60 8.49
N ALA A 67 17.50 -5.84 7.21
CA ALA A 67 18.46 -6.52 6.32
C ALA A 67 19.71 -5.69 5.99
N LEU A 68 19.64 -4.36 6.04
CA LEU A 68 20.77 -3.47 5.73
C LEU A 68 21.71 -3.23 6.92
N TYR A 69 21.18 -3.28 8.14
CA TYR A 69 21.89 -2.83 9.34
C TYR A 69 22.03 -3.91 10.43
N TRP A 70 21.46 -5.10 10.23
CA TRP A 70 21.54 -6.24 11.14
C TRP A 70 21.88 -7.51 10.36
#